data_AF-M9LAQ6-F1
#
_entry.id   AF-M9LAQ6-F1
#
_cell.length_a   1.000
_cell.length_b   1.000
_cell.length_c   1.000
_cell.angle_alpha   90.00
_cell.angle_beta   90.00
_cell.angle_gamma   90.00
#
_symmetry.space_group_name_H-M   'P 1'
#
loop_
_entity.id
_entity.type
_entity.pdbx_description
1 polymer ?
#
loop_
_entity_poly.entity_id
_entity_poly.type
_entity_poly.pdbx_seq_one_letter_code
_entity_poly.pdbx_strand_id
1 'polypeptide(L)' 'MVNKLKQIRETKGMTQQEAANALGVTVRMYQHIEKGTRRPSYEVLCKLENLFGMTHRELLAKTDEA' A
#
# COMPACT_ATOMS: atom_id res chain seq x y z
N MET A 1 -1.11 -14.31 1.64
CA MET A 1 -2.01 -13.20 2.04
C MET A 1 -1.49 -11.92 1.44
N VAL A 2 -2.10 -11.52 0.34
CA VAL A 2 -1.86 -10.25 -0.34
C VAL A 2 -2.85 -9.23 0.23
N ASN A 3 -2.63 -7.94 0.03
CA ASN A 3 -3.63 -6.90 0.34
C ASN A 3 -4.04 -6.18 -0.94
N LYS A 4 -5.07 -5.32 -0.84
CA LYS A 4 -5.63 -4.63 -2.01
C LYS A 4 -4.71 -3.55 -2.58
N LEU A 5 -3.58 -3.22 -1.94
CA LEU A 5 -2.70 -2.15 -2.40
C LEU A 5 -2.19 -2.36 -3.80
N LYS A 6 -1.82 -3.59 -4.18
CA LYS A 6 -1.34 -3.89 -5.52
C LYS A 6 -2.38 -3.51 -6.58
N GLN A 7 -3.61 -4.00 -6.39
CA GLN A 7 -4.71 -3.78 -7.31
C GLN A 7 -5.04 -2.28 -7.42
N ILE A 8 -5.13 -1.59 -6.29
CA ILE A 8 -5.45 -0.14 -6.25
C ILE A 8 -4.32 0.70 -6.84
N ARG A 9 -3.07 0.34 -6.59
CA ARG A 9 -1.91 0.99 -7.20
C ARG A 9 -1.95 0.86 -8.72
N GLU A 10 -2.26 -0.34 -9.23
CA GLU A 10 -2.34 -0.63 -10.66
C GLU A 10 -3.52 0.08 -11.33
N THR A 11 -4.69 0.17 -10.67
CA THR A 11 -5.83 0.94 -11.20
C THR A 11 -5.56 2.44 -11.25
N LYS A 12 -4.67 2.94 -10.39
CA LYS A 12 -4.16 4.32 -10.43
C LYS A 12 -3.02 4.51 -11.44
N GLY A 13 -2.59 3.46 -12.14
CA GLY A 13 -1.49 3.52 -13.12
C GLY A 13 -0.12 3.76 -12.51
N MET A 14 0.07 3.52 -11.21
CA MET A 14 1.31 3.80 -10.50
C MET A 14 2.25 2.59 -10.46
N THR A 15 3.54 2.84 -10.58
CA THR A 15 4.60 1.89 -10.24
C THR A 15 4.81 1.80 -8.73
N GLN A 16 5.44 0.72 -8.26
CA GLN A 16 5.81 0.59 -6.85
C GLN A 16 6.78 1.70 -6.40
N GLN A 17 7.64 2.19 -7.29
CA GLN A 17 8.59 3.27 -7.00
C GLN A 17 7.87 4.61 -6.81
N GLU A 18 6.90 4.94 -7.68
CA GLU A 18 6.10 6.16 -7.55
C GLU A 18 5.28 6.17 -6.27
N ALA A 19 4.65 5.04 -5.93
CA ALA A 19 3.92 4.90 -4.68
C ALA A 19 4.85 5.06 -3.46
N ALA A 20 6.04 4.45 -3.49
CA ALA A 20 7.02 4.60 -2.42
C ALA A 20 7.49 6.06 -2.26
N ASN A 21 7.77 6.74 -3.37
CA ASN A 21 8.15 8.15 -3.39
C ASN A 21 7.05 9.05 -2.80
N ALA A 22 5.78 8.83 -3.19
CA ALA A 22 4.64 9.58 -2.68
C ALA A 22 4.44 9.40 -1.16
N LEU A 23 4.78 8.22 -0.63
CA LEU A 23 4.68 7.92 0.80
C LEU A 23 5.92 8.37 1.59
N GLY A 24 7.02 8.74 0.92
CA GLY A 24 8.30 9.07 1.54
C GLY A 24 8.98 7.85 2.17
N VAL A 25 8.83 6.67 1.57
CA VAL A 25 9.43 5.41 2.05
C VAL A 25 10.30 4.79 0.96
N THR A 26 11.13 3.81 1.33
CA THR A 26 11.88 3.04 0.34
C THR A 26 10.95 2.11 -0.44
N VAL A 27 11.27 1.85 -1.72
CA VAL A 27 10.50 0.90 -2.55
C VAL A 27 10.43 -0.49 -1.93
N ARG A 28 11.50 -0.91 -1.24
CA ARG A 28 11.54 -2.18 -0.49
C ARG A 28 10.53 -2.17 0.66
N MET A 29 10.42 -1.07 1.41
CA MET A 29 9.41 -0.95 2.46
C MET A 29 8.00 -1.02 1.86
N TYR A 30 7.74 -0.31 0.76
CA TYR A 30 6.47 -0.38 0.06
C TYR A 30 6.12 -1.80 -0.38
N GLN A 31 7.06 -2.53 -0.99
CA GLN A 31 6.89 -3.94 -1.36
C GLN A 31 6.54 -4.84 -0.17
N HIS A 32 7.17 -4.63 0.99
CA HIS A 32 6.84 -5.40 2.19
C HIS A 32 5.43 -5.08 2.73
N ILE A 33 4.99 -3.83 2.60
CA ILE A 33 3.63 -3.40 2.95
C ILE A 33 2.62 -4.03 1.97
N GLU A 34 2.85 -3.92 0.66
CA GLU A 34 2.00 -4.51 -0.40
C GLU A 34 1.89 -6.05 -0.26
N LYS A 35 2.98 -6.72 0.11
CA LYS A 35 2.98 -8.17 0.41
C LYS A 35 2.37 -8.53 1.78
N GLY A 36 1.95 -7.55 2.57
CA GLY A 36 1.39 -7.76 3.92
C GLY A 36 2.40 -8.22 4.98
N THR A 37 3.68 -8.36 4.62
CA THR A 37 4.77 -8.82 5.50
C THR A 37 5.25 -7.78 6.52
N ARG A 38 4.91 -6.51 6.30
CA ARG A 38 5.25 -5.41 7.21
C ARG A 38 4.04 -4.53 7.47
N ARG A 39 3.86 -4.14 8.73
CA ARG A 39 2.87 -3.12 9.12
C ARG A 39 3.50 -1.72 8.97
N PRO A 40 2.87 -0.80 8.23
CA PRO A 40 3.32 0.59 8.15
C PRO A 40 3.12 1.34 9.49
N SER A 41 3.86 2.43 9.69
CA SER A 41 3.63 3.36 10.81
C SER A 41 2.31 4.13 10.61
N TYR A 42 1.80 4.76 11.67
CA TYR A 42 0.60 5.60 11.58
C TYR A 42 0.73 6.72 10.53
N GLU A 43 1.89 7.37 10.46
CA GLU A 43 2.15 8.39 9.42
C GLU A 43 2.01 7.82 8.00
N VAL A 44 2.58 6.63 7.75
CA VAL A 44 2.48 5.98 6.44
C VAL A 44 1.04 5.51 6.17
N LEU A 45 0.29 5.11 7.19
CA LEU A 45 -1.14 4.80 7.06
C LEU A 45 -1.92 6.03 6.58
N CYS A 46 -1.76 7.19 7.22
CA CYS A 46 -2.43 8.43 6.79
C CYS A 46 -2.04 8.82 5.36
N LYS A 47 -0.76 8.67 5.00
CA LYS A 47 -0.31 8.94 3.62
C LYS A 47 -0.91 7.96 2.61
N LEU A 48 -1.06 6.68 2.96
CA LEU A 48 -1.74 5.69 2.12
C LEU A 48 -3.20 6.06 1.90
N GLU A 49 -3.90 6.47 2.97
CA GLU A 49 -5.29 6.90 2.88
C GLU A 49 -5.46 8.13 1.98
N ASN A 50 -4.58 9.12 2.14
CA ASN A 50 -4.58 10.32 1.31
C ASN A 50 -4.23 10.02 -0.16
N LEU A 51 -3.27 9.12 -0.40
CA LEU A 51 -2.82 8.78 -1.75
C LEU A 51 -3.88 7.98 -2.53
N PHE A 52 -4.53 7.03 -1.87
CA PHE A 52 -5.46 6.11 -2.53
C PHE A 52 -6.93 6.49 -2.33
N GLY A 53 -7.26 7.42 -1.43
CA GLY A 53 -8.62 7.86 -1.15
C GLY A 53 -9.48 6.78 -0.48
N MET A 54 -8.86 5.83 0.21
CA MET A 54 -9.53 4.70 0.87
C MET A 54 -8.95 4.51 2.26
N THR A 55 -9.74 3.99 3.19
CA THR A 55 -9.26 3.79 4.56
C THR A 55 -8.21 2.68 4.60
N HIS A 56 -7.26 2.76 5.54
CA HIS A 56 -6.24 1.73 5.67
C HIS A 56 -6.82 0.35 6.01
N ARG A 57 -8.02 0.30 6.61
CA ARG A 57 -8.76 -0.95 6.86
C ARG A 57 -9.15 -1.64 5.56
N GLU A 58 -9.53 -0.88 4.54
CA GLU A 58 -9.86 -1.42 3.22
C GLU A 58 -8.59 -1.75 2.43
N LEU A 59 -7.59 -0.85 2.46
CA LEU A 59 -6.32 -1.01 1.75
C LEU A 59 -5.53 -2.23 2.22
N LEU A 60 -5.50 -2.45 3.55
CA LEU A 60 -4.73 -3.50 4.19
C LEU A 60 -5.59 -4.69 4.64
N ALA A 61 -6.85 -4.74 4.21
CA ALA A 61 -7.71 -5.91 4.41
C ALA A 61 -6.98 -7.15 3.86
N LYS A 62 -6.97 -8.22 4.67
CA LYS A 62 -6.46 -9.52 4.21
C LYS A 62 -7.35 -9.98 3.06
N THR A 63 -6.75 -10.21 1.90
CA THR A 63 -7.43 -10.92 0.81
C THR A 63 -6.91 -12.34 0.77
N ASP A 64 -7.84 -13.28 0.76
CA ASP A 64 -7.57 -14.68 0.44
C ASP A 64 -7.41 -14.75 -1.08
N GLU A 65 -6.24 -14.37 -1.59
CA GLU A 65 -5.81 -14.85 -2.89
C GLU A 65 -5.40 -16.31 -2.70
N ALA A 66 -6.27 -17.21 -3.16
CA ALA A 66 -6.04 -18.66 -3.26
C ALA A 66 -5.07 -18.98 -4.39
#